data_AF-A0A6J7MN78-F1
#
_entry.id   AF-A0A6J7MN78-F1
#
_cell.length_a   1.000
_cell.length_b   1.000
_cell.length_c   1.000
_cell.angle_alpha   90.00
_cell.angle_beta   90.00
_cell.angle_gamma   90.00
#
_symmetry.space_group_name_H-M   'P 1'
#
loop_
_entity.id
_entity.type
_entity.pdbx_description
1 polymer ?
#
loop_
_entity_poly.entity_id
_entity_poly.type
_entity_poly.pdbx_seq_one_letter_code
_entity_poly.pdbx_strand_id
1 'polypeptide(L)'
;MRRIEAVTGSHALEKIREDEKRMRSIASSMNTTQLEVPEKIERLMAQVKSLGDEVAALRAKQAAAQAGELAANAEGGIVVVRRDGFTPDDLRLLAAAVRDALPSGIAAVIGLNPDGDKAGLAVAVTKDLVASGASAATIAQGAAKLLGGGTAKSADLVVGGGPKIAAIDEAFNLVFAAATEAVAGG
;
A
#
# COMPACT_ATOMS: atom_id res chain seq x y z
N MET A 1 -42.24 1.63 10.95
CA MET A 1 -42.45 2.19 12.30
C MET A 1 -41.20 2.93 12.73
N ARG A 2 -41.28 4.23 13.06
CA ARG A 2 -40.16 5.01 13.63
C ARG A 2 -40.31 5.04 15.15
N ARG A 3 -39.26 4.70 15.90
CA ARG A 3 -39.22 4.81 17.37
C ARG A 3 -39.05 6.28 17.72
N ILE A 4 -39.97 6.84 18.49
CA ILE A 4 -39.89 8.22 18.98
C ILE A 4 -39.49 8.12 20.46
N GLU A 5 -38.28 8.57 20.77
CA GLU A 5 -37.79 8.67 22.15
C GLU A 5 -37.99 10.10 22.64
N ALA A 6 -38.94 10.29 23.56
CA ALA A 6 -39.20 11.58 24.19
C ALA A 6 -38.61 11.59 25.61
N VAL A 7 -37.64 12.47 25.83
CA VAL A 7 -37.13 12.79 27.18
C VAL A 7 -37.81 14.10 27.59
N THR A 8 -38.45 14.15 28.75
CA THR A 8 -39.19 15.33 29.24
C THR A 8 -38.66 15.79 30.60
N GLY A 9 -38.99 17.03 30.99
CA GLY A 9 -38.62 17.58 32.30
C GLY A 9 -37.11 17.80 32.51
N SER A 10 -36.62 17.61 33.73
CA SER A 10 -35.21 17.83 34.12
C SER A 10 -34.22 17.02 33.28
N HIS A 11 -34.60 15.81 32.87
CA HIS A 11 -33.75 14.93 32.07
C HIS A 11 -33.56 15.47 30.64
N ALA A 12 -34.55 16.18 30.10
CA ALA A 12 -34.43 16.82 28.78
C ALA A 12 -33.40 17.97 28.83
N LEU A 13 -33.40 18.73 29.92
CA LEU A 13 -32.45 19.82 30.15
C LEU A 13 -31.03 19.29 30.39
N GLU A 14 -30.88 18.21 31.14
CA GLU A 14 -29.59 17.52 31.32
C GLU A 14 -29.03 17.04 29.99
N LYS A 15 -29.85 16.41 29.14
CA LYS A 15 -29.44 15.96 27.81
C LYS A 15 -28.94 17.12 26.94
N ILE A 16 -29.67 18.24 26.91
CA ILE A 16 -29.25 19.44 26.16
C ILE A 16 -27.91 19.98 26.69
N ARG A 17 -27.74 20.04 28.03
CA ARG A 17 -26.48 20.49 28.65
C ARG A 17 -25.30 19.57 28.31
N GLU A 18 -25.52 18.27 28.30
CA GLU A 18 -24.49 17.31 27.88
C GLU A 18 -24.11 17.49 26.40
N ASP A 19 -25.09 17.66 25.53
CA ASP A 19 -24.86 17.84 24.10
C ASP A 19 -24.13 19.16 23.82
N GLU A 20 -24.49 20.25 24.50
CA GLU A 20 -23.73 21.51 24.44
C GLU A 20 -22.30 21.35 24.96
N LYS A 21 -22.10 20.57 26.04
CA LYS A 21 -20.77 20.32 26.59
C LYS A 21 -19.92 19.51 25.61
N ARG A 22 -20.49 18.47 24.98
CA ARG A 22 -19.86 17.70 23.90
C ARG A 22 -19.49 18.62 22.73
N MET A 23 -20.42 19.45 22.27
CA MET A 23 -20.19 20.37 21.15
C MET A 23 -19.13 21.42 21.46
N ARG A 24 -19.12 21.99 22.67
CA ARG A 24 -18.04 22.89 23.14
C ARG A 24 -16.69 22.21 23.15
N SER A 25 -16.63 20.96 23.61
CA SER A 25 -15.37 20.20 23.64
C SER A 25 -14.81 19.98 22.24
N ILE A 26 -15.65 19.65 21.27
CA ILE A 26 -15.26 19.48 19.85
C ILE A 26 -14.81 20.81 19.25
N ALA A 27 -15.58 21.88 19.47
CA ALA A 27 -15.23 23.21 18.97
C ALA A 27 -13.88 23.68 19.52
N SER A 28 -13.63 23.45 20.82
CA SER A 28 -12.36 23.74 21.49
C SER A 28 -11.19 22.93 20.92
N SER A 29 -11.34 21.61 20.73
CA SER A 29 -10.26 20.77 20.18
C SER A 29 -9.89 21.16 18.74
N MET A 30 -10.83 21.74 18.00
CA MET A 30 -10.64 22.23 16.64
C MET A 30 -10.27 23.72 16.55
N ASN A 31 -10.12 24.41 17.69
CA ASN A 31 -9.92 25.85 17.80
C ASN A 31 -10.91 26.65 16.93
N THR A 32 -12.21 26.36 17.06
CA THR A 32 -13.30 26.99 16.29
C THR A 32 -14.50 27.28 17.20
N THR A 33 -15.52 27.98 16.69
CA THR A 33 -16.81 28.10 17.39
C THR A 33 -17.74 26.92 17.08
N GLN A 34 -18.73 26.65 17.93
CA GLN A 34 -19.68 25.54 17.73
C GLN A 34 -20.44 25.63 16.40
N LEU A 35 -20.75 26.85 15.95
CA LEU A 35 -21.46 27.10 14.68
C LEU A 35 -20.61 26.74 13.46
N GLU A 36 -19.29 26.92 13.57
CA GLU A 36 -18.33 26.68 12.48
C GLU A 36 -17.78 25.25 12.46
N VAL A 37 -18.09 24.42 13.47
CA VAL A 37 -17.61 23.03 13.54
C VAL A 37 -17.91 22.25 12.25
N PRO A 38 -19.13 22.27 11.68
CA PRO A 38 -19.43 21.52 10.46
C PRO A 38 -18.54 21.94 9.28
N GLU A 39 -18.41 23.25 9.03
CA GLU A 39 -17.58 23.79 7.95
C GLU A 39 -16.09 23.46 8.16
N LYS A 40 -15.61 23.55 9.41
CA LYS A 40 -14.24 23.19 9.76
C LYS A 40 -13.95 21.71 9.50
N ILE A 41 -14.90 20.83 9.82
CA ILE A 41 -14.79 19.39 9.54
C ILE A 41 -14.71 19.16 8.03
N GLU A 42 -15.61 19.74 7.24
CA GLU A 42 -15.60 19.61 5.78
C GLU A 42 -14.27 20.07 5.18
N ARG A 43 -13.76 21.22 5.63
CA ARG A 43 -12.47 21.75 5.19
C ARG A 43 -11.31 20.83 5.56
N LEU A 44 -11.30 20.28 6.78
CA LEU A 44 -10.27 19.34 7.20
C LEU A 44 -10.34 18.03 6.42
N MET A 45 -11.53 17.50 6.15
CA MET A 45 -11.69 16.30 5.32
C MET A 45 -11.19 16.54 3.89
N ALA A 46 -11.50 17.70 3.31
CA ALA A 46 -10.99 18.10 2.01
C ALA A 46 -9.45 18.25 2.01
N GLN A 47 -8.89 18.85 3.06
CA GLN A 47 -7.44 19.01 3.22
C GLN A 47 -6.74 17.66 3.39
N VAL A 48 -7.28 16.75 4.21
CA VAL A 48 -6.74 15.39 4.40
C VAL A 48 -6.75 14.63 3.08
N LYS A 49 -7.83 14.73 2.30
CA LYS A 49 -7.90 14.12 0.97
C LYS A 49 -6.84 14.71 0.03
N SER A 50 -6.75 16.03 -0.05
CA SER A 50 -5.77 16.73 -0.89
C SER A 50 -4.32 16.36 -0.53
N LEU A 51 -4.00 16.31 0.76
CA LEU A 51 -2.68 15.90 1.24
C LEU A 51 -2.41 14.42 0.93
N GLY A 52 -3.42 13.56 1.05
CA GLY A 52 -3.33 12.15 0.65
C GLY A 52 -3.00 11.99 -0.83
N ASP A 53 -3.69 12.75 -1.70
CA ASP A 53 -3.45 12.74 -3.14
C ASP A 53 -2.04 13.28 -3.48
N GLU A 54 -1.58 14.34 -2.80
CA GLU A 54 -0.23 14.89 -2.96
C GLU A 54 0.86 13.89 -2.53
N VAL A 55 0.66 13.23 -1.39
CA VAL A 55 1.57 12.16 -0.91
C VAL A 55 1.64 11.03 -1.93
N ALA A 56 0.50 10.57 -2.46
CA ALA A 56 0.47 9.52 -3.48
C ALA A 56 1.23 9.93 -4.76
N ALA A 57 1.04 11.19 -5.20
CA ALA A 57 1.74 11.73 -6.36
C ALA A 57 3.26 11.83 -6.15
N LEU A 58 3.70 12.27 -4.96
CA LEU A 58 5.12 12.34 -4.61
C LEU A 58 5.76 10.95 -4.56
N ARG A 59 5.06 9.96 -3.99
CA ARG A 59 5.55 8.57 -3.96
C ARG A 59 5.65 7.96 -5.35
N ALA A 60 4.68 8.21 -6.23
CA ALA A 60 4.75 7.78 -7.62
C ALA A 60 5.95 8.40 -8.36
N LYS A 61 6.20 9.71 -8.17
CA LYS A 61 7.39 10.38 -8.74
C LYS A 61 8.69 9.79 -8.20
N GLN A 62 8.77 9.53 -6.90
CA GLN A 62 9.94 8.91 -6.28
C GLN A 62 10.20 7.50 -6.84
N ALA A 63 9.14 6.69 -6.98
CA ALA A 63 9.24 5.36 -7.58
C ALA A 63 9.75 5.44 -9.03
N ALA A 64 9.22 6.35 -9.85
CA ALA A 64 9.67 6.56 -11.22
C ALA A 64 11.14 7.02 -11.30
N ALA A 65 11.56 7.91 -10.40
CA ALA A 65 12.96 8.36 -10.34
C ALA A 65 13.92 7.22 -10.00
N GLN A 66 13.55 6.34 -9.07
CA GLN A 66 14.36 5.17 -8.72
C GLN A 66 14.34 4.08 -9.80
N ALA A 67 13.24 3.97 -10.54
CA ALA A 67 13.05 2.90 -11.51
C ALA A 67 14.13 2.84 -12.59
N GLY A 68 14.57 4.01 -13.09
CA GLY A 68 15.62 4.07 -14.12
C GLY A 68 16.96 3.52 -13.64
N GLU A 69 17.38 3.90 -12.43
CA GLU A 69 18.63 3.38 -11.84
C GLU A 69 18.53 1.88 -11.54
N LEU A 70 17.37 1.42 -11.06
CA LEU A 70 17.15 0.01 -10.78
C LEU A 70 17.13 -0.84 -12.06
N ALA A 71 16.48 -0.36 -13.12
CA ALA A 71 16.47 -1.02 -14.43
C ALA A 71 17.85 -1.05 -15.09
N ALA A 72 18.68 -0.02 -14.87
CA ALA A 72 20.06 0.00 -15.38
C ALA A 72 20.95 -1.07 -14.73
N ASN A 73 20.62 -1.49 -13.51
CA ASN A 73 21.33 -2.57 -12.79
C ASN A 73 20.68 -3.95 -13.02
N ALA A 74 19.82 -4.10 -14.02
CA ALA A 74 19.18 -5.37 -14.33
C ALA A 74 20.19 -6.39 -14.85
N GLU A 75 20.21 -7.59 -14.25
CA GLU A 75 21.00 -8.71 -14.71
C GLU A 75 20.09 -9.66 -15.51
N GLY A 76 20.33 -9.81 -16.81
CA GLY A 76 19.50 -10.67 -17.66
C GLY A 76 18.01 -10.27 -17.73
N GLY A 77 17.70 -8.98 -17.57
CA GLY A 77 16.32 -8.47 -17.51
C GLY A 77 15.64 -8.67 -16.15
N ILE A 78 16.37 -9.08 -15.12
CA ILE A 78 15.82 -9.33 -13.78
C ILE A 78 16.29 -8.22 -12.84
N VAL A 79 15.34 -7.65 -12.10
CA VAL A 79 15.60 -6.71 -11.02
C VAL A 79 14.91 -7.23 -9.77
N VAL A 80 15.68 -7.57 -8.74
CA VAL A 80 15.14 -7.92 -7.41
C VAL A 80 15.80 -7.04 -6.37
N VAL A 81 15.01 -6.26 -5.65
CA VAL A 81 15.52 -5.31 -4.65
C VAL A 81 14.77 -5.36 -3.34
N ARG A 82 15.49 -5.05 -2.25
CA ARG A 82 14.90 -4.89 -0.92
C ARG A 82 14.67 -3.42 -0.60
N ARG A 83 13.45 -3.07 -0.19
CA ARG A 83 13.04 -1.71 0.21
C ARG A 83 12.17 -1.78 1.47
N ASP A 84 12.82 -1.64 2.62
CA ASP A 84 12.15 -1.58 3.92
C ASP A 84 11.50 -0.19 4.13
N GLY A 85 10.44 -0.15 4.94
CA GLY A 85 9.66 1.07 5.21
C GLY A 85 8.63 1.40 4.13
N PHE A 86 8.40 0.49 3.17
CA PHE A 86 7.46 0.69 2.07
C PHE A 86 6.12 0.02 2.38
N THR A 87 5.03 0.71 2.07
CA THR A 87 3.68 0.12 2.13
C THR A 87 3.48 -0.86 0.96
N PRO A 88 2.48 -1.76 1.01
CA PRO A 88 2.16 -2.64 -0.12
C PRO A 88 1.93 -1.88 -1.43
N ASP A 89 1.33 -0.69 -1.37
CA ASP A 89 1.13 0.16 -2.54
C ASP A 89 2.44 0.77 -3.05
N ASP A 90 3.37 1.14 -2.18
CA ASP A 90 4.67 1.67 -2.59
C ASP A 90 5.51 0.59 -3.29
N LEU A 91 5.51 -0.63 -2.74
CA LEU A 91 6.14 -1.80 -3.36
C LEU A 91 5.56 -2.05 -4.75
N ARG A 92 4.23 -2.00 -4.87
CA ARG A 92 3.51 -2.16 -6.14
C ARG A 92 3.89 -1.07 -7.15
N LEU A 93 3.92 0.19 -6.74
CA LEU A 93 4.28 1.32 -7.58
C LEU A 93 5.73 1.21 -8.08
N LEU A 94 6.66 0.87 -7.19
CA LEU A 94 8.07 0.71 -7.56
C LEU A 94 8.27 -0.48 -8.51
N ALA A 95 7.69 -1.65 -8.21
CA ALA A 95 7.79 -2.82 -9.08
C ALA A 95 7.22 -2.53 -10.48
N ALA A 96 6.07 -1.86 -10.57
CA ALA A 96 5.48 -1.45 -11.83
C ALA A 96 6.35 -0.45 -12.60
N ALA A 97 6.89 0.57 -11.91
CA ALA A 97 7.75 1.57 -12.53
C ALA A 97 9.06 0.95 -13.06
N VAL A 98 9.67 0.03 -12.32
CA VAL A 98 10.87 -0.70 -12.76
C VAL A 98 10.55 -1.57 -13.98
N ARG A 99 9.44 -2.32 -13.96
CA ARG A 99 8.98 -3.09 -15.14
C ARG A 99 8.81 -2.19 -16.36
N ASP A 100 8.20 -1.02 -16.20
CA ASP A 100 7.95 -0.10 -17.31
C ASP A 100 9.24 0.54 -17.85
N ALA A 101 10.32 0.56 -17.05
CA ALA A 101 11.65 0.98 -17.47
C ALA A 101 12.49 -0.15 -18.11
N LEU A 102 12.08 -1.41 -17.98
CA LEU A 102 12.74 -2.56 -18.59
C LEU A 102 12.21 -2.81 -20.01
N PRO A 103 13.08 -3.12 -20.99
CA PRO A 103 12.63 -3.49 -22.34
C PRO A 103 11.91 -4.85 -22.37
N SER A 104 12.40 -5.81 -21.58
CA SER A 104 11.82 -7.14 -21.35
C SER A 104 12.41 -7.64 -20.04
N GLY A 105 11.58 -8.14 -19.12
CA GLY A 105 12.08 -8.50 -17.80
C GLY A 105 11.06 -8.67 -16.69
N ILE A 106 11.62 -8.92 -15.49
CA ILE A 106 10.89 -9.15 -14.26
C ILE A 106 11.44 -8.21 -13.20
N ALA A 107 10.54 -7.45 -12.57
CA ALA A 107 10.85 -6.57 -11.46
C ALA A 107 10.20 -7.09 -10.19
N ALA A 108 10.98 -7.32 -9.14
CA ALA A 108 10.51 -7.70 -7.83
C ALA A 108 11.06 -6.78 -6.75
N VAL A 109 10.18 -6.38 -5.84
CA VAL A 109 10.52 -5.54 -4.69
C VAL A 109 9.99 -6.23 -3.44
N ILE A 110 10.84 -6.45 -2.45
CA ILE A 110 10.47 -7.04 -1.16
C ILE A 110 10.91 -6.11 -0.03
N GLY A 111 10.22 -6.12 1.10
CA GLY A 111 10.63 -5.28 2.22
C GLY A 111 9.72 -5.40 3.43
N LEU A 112 10.18 -4.85 4.55
CA LEU A 112 9.36 -4.66 5.73
C LEU A 112 8.46 -3.43 5.57
N ASN A 113 7.25 -3.49 6.13
CA ASN A 113 6.36 -2.34 6.19
C ASN A 113 6.90 -1.27 7.16
N PRO A 114 6.34 -0.04 7.16
CA PRO A 114 6.80 1.04 8.05
C PRO A 114 6.81 0.67 9.54
N ASP A 115 5.87 -0.17 9.97
CA ASP A 115 5.75 -0.61 11.36
C ASP A 115 6.70 -1.77 11.73
N GLY A 116 7.34 -2.39 10.73
CA GLY A 116 8.28 -3.50 10.90
C GLY A 116 7.66 -4.83 11.36
N ASP A 117 6.32 -4.93 11.44
CA ASP A 117 5.59 -6.10 11.91
C ASP A 117 5.22 -7.07 10.77
N LYS A 118 5.32 -6.62 9.50
CA LYS A 118 4.95 -7.41 8.32
C LYS A 118 5.97 -7.24 7.21
N ALA A 119 6.19 -8.32 6.47
CA ALA A 119 6.95 -8.30 5.24
C ALA A 119 6.00 -8.30 4.04
N GLY A 120 6.28 -7.45 3.06
CA GLY A 120 5.56 -7.33 1.80
C GLY A 120 6.46 -7.62 0.61
N LEU A 121 5.86 -8.04 -0.49
CA LEU A 121 6.54 -8.18 -1.78
C LEU A 121 5.62 -7.79 -2.92
N ALA A 122 6.18 -7.24 -3.98
CA ALA A 122 5.51 -6.99 -5.25
C ALA A 122 6.36 -7.54 -6.39
N VAL A 123 5.72 -8.22 -7.34
CA VAL A 123 6.37 -8.73 -8.55
C VAL A 123 5.61 -8.23 -9.76
N ALA A 124 6.32 -7.72 -10.75
CA ALA A 124 5.83 -7.20 -12.01
C ALA A 124 6.60 -7.86 -13.16
N VAL A 125 5.88 -8.33 -14.18
CA VAL A 125 6.44 -9.02 -15.35
C VAL A 125 6.06 -8.25 -16.61
N THR A 126 7.00 -8.07 -17.54
CA THR A 126 6.72 -7.42 -18.83
C THR A 126 5.76 -8.25 -19.69
N LYS A 127 5.00 -7.57 -20.56
CA LYS A 127 3.90 -8.21 -21.31
C LYS A 127 4.35 -9.33 -22.25
N ASP A 128 5.56 -9.20 -22.80
CA ASP A 128 6.18 -10.21 -23.67
C ASP A 128 6.47 -11.50 -22.89
N LEU A 129 7.05 -11.40 -21.69
CA LEU A 129 7.27 -12.56 -20.83
C LEU A 129 5.96 -13.18 -20.35
N VAL A 130 4.94 -12.36 -20.05
CA VAL A 130 3.59 -12.88 -19.75
C VAL A 130 3.01 -13.65 -20.95
N ALA A 131 3.18 -13.14 -22.17
CA ALA A 131 2.76 -13.83 -23.38
C ALA A 131 3.52 -15.15 -23.62
N SER A 132 4.78 -15.23 -23.20
CA SER A 132 5.59 -16.47 -23.19
C SER A 132 5.24 -17.44 -22.05
N GLY A 133 4.31 -17.07 -21.16
CA GLY A 133 3.81 -17.94 -20.08
C GLY A 133 4.39 -17.65 -18.69
N ALA A 134 5.23 -16.63 -18.54
CA ALA A 134 5.65 -16.16 -17.22
C ALA A 134 4.47 -15.54 -16.46
N SER A 135 4.48 -15.64 -15.13
CA SER A 135 3.40 -15.14 -14.29
C SER A 135 3.94 -14.58 -12.99
N ALA A 136 3.64 -13.30 -12.72
CA ALA A 136 3.98 -12.63 -11.49
C ALA A 136 3.45 -13.40 -10.27
N ALA A 137 2.21 -13.92 -10.34
CA ALA A 137 1.63 -14.73 -9.27
C ALA A 137 2.44 -15.99 -8.98
N THR A 138 2.93 -16.70 -10.00
CA THR A 138 3.74 -17.92 -9.83
C THR A 138 5.07 -17.61 -9.15
N ILE A 139 5.76 -16.57 -9.61
CA ILE A 139 7.05 -16.12 -9.07
C ILE A 139 6.89 -15.68 -7.60
N ALA A 140 5.84 -14.94 -7.30
CA ALA A 140 5.57 -14.39 -5.98
C ALA A 140 5.05 -15.42 -4.96
N GLN A 141 4.42 -16.51 -5.40
CA GLN A 141 3.66 -17.41 -4.54
C GLN A 141 4.53 -18.10 -3.48
N GLY A 142 5.71 -18.59 -3.87
CA GLY A 142 6.62 -19.27 -2.94
C GLY A 142 7.06 -18.36 -1.81
N ALA A 143 7.51 -17.15 -2.17
CA ALA A 143 7.99 -16.15 -1.22
C ALA A 143 6.86 -15.65 -0.30
N ALA A 144 5.66 -15.39 -0.84
CA ALA A 144 4.53 -14.96 -0.03
C ALA A 144 4.10 -16.03 1.01
N LYS A 145 4.19 -17.31 0.65
CA LYS A 145 3.95 -18.42 1.59
C LYS A 145 5.01 -18.49 2.70
N LEU A 146 6.29 -18.26 2.37
CA LEU A 146 7.37 -18.18 3.38
C LEU A 146 7.11 -17.04 4.37
N LEU A 147 6.68 -15.88 3.88
CA LEU A 147 6.28 -14.74 4.70
C LEU A 147 4.99 -15.00 5.51
N GLY A 148 4.33 -16.13 5.32
CA GLY A 148 3.13 -16.52 6.06
C GLY A 148 1.84 -15.90 5.53
N GLY A 149 1.80 -15.48 4.27
CA GLY A 149 0.58 -15.04 3.62
C GLY A 149 0.45 -15.54 2.19
N GLY A 150 -0.06 -14.68 1.30
CA GLY A 150 -0.42 -15.08 -0.07
C GLY A 150 -0.41 -13.90 -1.03
N THR A 151 -0.74 -14.20 -2.29
CA THR A 151 -0.72 -13.27 -3.42
C THR A 151 -2.03 -13.36 -4.20
N ALA A 152 -2.39 -12.29 -4.90
CA ALA A 152 -3.49 -12.32 -5.87
C ALA A 152 -3.12 -13.16 -7.11
N LYS A 153 -4.11 -13.55 -7.91
CA LYS A 153 -3.91 -14.35 -9.15
C LYS A 153 -3.78 -13.45 -10.38
N SER A 154 -2.69 -12.69 -10.46
CA SER A 154 -2.41 -11.78 -11.57
C SER A 154 -1.08 -12.14 -12.23
N ALA A 155 -1.07 -12.24 -13.56
CA ALA A 155 0.13 -12.59 -14.33
C ALA A 155 1.07 -11.38 -14.55
N ASP A 156 0.51 -10.17 -14.67
CA ASP A 156 1.30 -8.96 -15.00
C ASP A 156 1.93 -8.31 -13.78
N LEU A 157 1.19 -8.27 -12.66
CA LEU A 157 1.57 -7.56 -11.44
C LEU A 157 0.83 -8.14 -10.25
N VAL A 158 1.57 -8.48 -9.21
CA VAL A 158 1.00 -9.02 -7.98
C VAL A 158 1.67 -8.43 -6.76
N VAL A 159 0.89 -8.32 -5.68
CA VAL A 159 1.37 -7.97 -4.34
C VAL A 159 1.05 -9.12 -3.41
N GLY A 160 1.96 -9.39 -2.48
CA GLY A 160 1.80 -10.37 -1.43
C GLY A 160 2.60 -9.99 -0.19
N GLY A 161 2.57 -10.87 0.80
CA GLY A 161 3.27 -10.65 2.05
C GLY A 161 2.63 -11.38 3.22
N GLY A 162 3.20 -11.23 4.40
CA GLY A 162 2.70 -11.82 5.63
C GLY A 162 3.50 -11.43 6.87
N PRO A 163 3.12 -11.95 8.05
CA PRO A 163 3.67 -11.54 9.34
C PRO A 163 5.03 -12.17 9.67
N LYS A 164 5.54 -13.14 8.89
CA LYS A 164 6.81 -13.82 9.17
C LYS A 164 8.01 -13.03 8.66
N ILE A 165 8.32 -11.92 9.32
CA ILE A 165 9.43 -11.01 8.96
C ILE A 165 10.80 -11.69 8.96
N ALA A 166 11.01 -12.71 9.81
CA ALA A 166 12.28 -13.43 9.91
C ALA A 166 12.64 -14.22 8.63
N ALA A 167 11.64 -14.56 7.80
CA ALA A 167 11.83 -15.29 6.56
C ALA A 167 12.09 -14.37 5.36
N ILE A 168 12.33 -13.06 5.57
CA ILE A 168 12.44 -12.09 4.47
C ILE A 168 13.65 -12.35 3.57
N ASP A 169 14.79 -12.77 4.13
CA ASP A 169 15.99 -13.04 3.35
C ASP A 169 15.83 -14.33 2.53
N GLU A 170 15.19 -15.35 3.10
CA GLU A 170 14.82 -16.57 2.37
C GLU A 170 13.81 -16.26 1.26
N ALA A 171 12.81 -15.41 1.56
CA ALA A 171 11.84 -14.96 0.57
C ALA A 171 12.49 -14.17 -0.57
N PHE A 172 13.46 -13.29 -0.27
CA PHE A 172 14.23 -12.55 -1.28
C PHE A 172 14.94 -13.51 -2.24
N ASN A 173 15.68 -14.48 -1.68
CA ASN A 173 16.41 -15.47 -2.48
C ASN A 173 15.47 -16.33 -3.32
N LEU A 174 14.31 -16.70 -2.77
CA LEU A 174 13.32 -17.49 -3.48
C LEU A 174 12.70 -16.72 -4.67
N VAL A 175 12.40 -15.43 -4.50
CA VAL A 175 11.92 -14.61 -5.61
C VAL A 175 12.98 -14.47 -6.70
N PHE A 176 14.24 -14.28 -6.31
CA PHE A 176 15.35 -14.16 -7.26
C PHE A 176 15.53 -15.45 -8.08
N ALA A 177 15.52 -16.62 -7.42
CA ALA A 177 15.59 -17.91 -8.09
C ALA A 177 14.40 -18.12 -9.05
N ALA A 178 13.17 -17.85 -8.58
CA ALA A 178 11.97 -18.02 -9.38
C ALA A 178 11.91 -17.05 -10.59
N ALA A 179 12.40 -15.82 -10.44
CA ALA A 179 12.52 -14.87 -11.55
C ALA A 179 13.55 -15.35 -12.58
N THR A 180 14.66 -15.92 -12.14
CA THR A 180 15.71 -16.48 -13.03
C THR A 180 15.18 -17.66 -13.85
N GLU A 181 14.44 -18.58 -13.21
CA GLU A 181 13.80 -19.69 -13.91
C GLU A 181 12.73 -19.22 -14.91
N ALA A 182 11.94 -18.19 -14.55
CA ALA A 182 10.90 -17.66 -15.41
C ALA A 182 11.44 -16.97 -16.68
N VAL A 183 12.64 -16.37 -16.61
CA VAL A 183 13.31 -15.79 -17.78
C VAL A 183 14.03 -16.87 -18.60
N ALA A 184 14.57 -17.91 -17.98
CA ALA A 184 15.28 -18.99 -18.69
C ALA A 184 14.34 -19.99 -19.40
N GLY A 185 13.10 -20.11 -18.95
CA GLY A 185 12.10 -21.03 -19.50
C GLY A 185 11.16 -20.43 -20.57
N GLY A 186 11.28 -19.14 -20.88
CA GLY A 186 10.53 -18.43 -21.93
C GLY A 186 11.37 -18.23 -23.19
#